data_AF-A0A653G416-F1
#
_entry.id   AF-A0A653G416-F1
#
_cell.length_a   1.000
_cell.length_b   1.000
_cell.length_c   1.000
_cell.angle_alpha   90.00
_cell.angle_beta   90.00
_cell.angle_gamma   90.00
#
_symmetry.space_group_name_H-M   'P 1'
#
loop_
_entity.id
_entity.type
_entity.pdbx_description
1 polymer ?
#
loop_
_entity_poly.entity_id
_entity_poly.type
_entity_poly.pdbx_seq_one_letter_code
_entity_poly.pdbx_strand_id
1 'polypeptide(L)'
;MSIQDSINKGVFYGFIPHRLQIPDRPELNNYPFNVMFSQFGTKDGKNVMGSAIYVPDLKSYTQLGEKSSMKYVNSYGGNSWLLIEYDLSTKYYTGQKTVNEESVGVASGPQWNMFFVHFTALGLTNGERCNFKEL
;
A
#
# COMPACT_ATOMS: atom_id res chain seq x y z
N MET A 1 7.64 4.41 19.94
CA MET A 1 8.17 5.55 19.15
C MET A 1 6.97 6.22 18.50
N SER A 2 6.80 7.53 18.61
CA SER A 2 5.63 8.22 18.02
C SER A 2 5.82 8.41 16.51
N ILE A 3 4.72 8.58 15.75
CA ILE A 3 4.79 8.93 14.32
C ILE A 3 5.61 10.21 14.12
N GLN A 4 5.47 11.18 15.03
CA GLN A 4 6.23 12.42 15.01
C GLN A 4 7.74 12.19 15.18
N ASP A 5 8.15 11.27 16.06
CA ASP A 5 9.56 10.92 16.23
C ASP A 5 10.13 10.23 14.98
N SER A 6 9.35 9.39 14.32
CA SER A 6 9.75 8.69 13.09
C SER A 6 9.85 9.65 11.89
N ILE A 7 8.97 10.64 11.81
CA ILE A 7 9.06 11.73 10.81
C ILE A 7 10.30 12.59 11.06
N ASN A 8 10.51 13.03 12.31
CA ASN A 8 11.62 13.91 12.68
C ASN A 8 13.00 13.25 12.48
N LYS A 9 13.08 11.93 12.62
CA LYS A 9 14.29 11.14 12.37
C LYS A 9 14.47 10.74 10.90
N GLY A 10 13.57 11.14 10.00
CA GLY A 10 13.63 10.77 8.58
C GLY A 10 13.50 9.26 8.36
N VAL A 11 12.77 8.56 9.22
CA VAL A 11 12.56 7.09 9.16
C VAL A 11 11.17 6.73 8.65
N PHE A 12 10.25 7.71 8.62
CA PHE A 12 8.90 7.56 8.11
C PHE A 12 8.84 7.93 6.63
N TYR A 13 8.57 6.95 5.77
CA TYR A 13 8.41 7.12 4.33
C TYR A 13 7.00 6.68 3.93
N GLY A 14 6.10 7.65 3.83
CA GLY A 14 4.76 7.46 3.30
C GLY A 14 4.70 7.90 1.84
N PHE A 15 4.02 7.11 1.00
CA PHE A 15 3.77 7.44 -0.40
C PHE A 15 2.28 7.64 -0.62
N ILE A 16 1.94 8.69 -1.36
CA ILE A 16 0.58 8.93 -1.80
C ILE A 16 0.52 8.54 -3.28
N PRO A 17 -0.17 7.44 -3.62
CA PRO A 17 -0.26 7.01 -5.00
C PRO A 17 -1.18 7.93 -5.82
N HIS A 18 -0.94 7.95 -7.13
CA HIS A 18 -1.92 8.50 -8.07
C HIS A 18 -3.16 7.60 -8.13
N ARG A 19 -4.27 8.20 -8.55
CA ARG A 19 -5.54 7.50 -8.80
C ARG A 19 -5.41 6.58 -10.01
N LEU A 20 -6.04 5.42 -9.97
CA LEU A 20 -6.21 4.53 -11.10
C LEU A 20 -7.27 5.12 -12.03
N GLN A 21 -6.84 5.63 -13.18
CA GLN A 21 -7.72 6.24 -14.17
C GLN A 21 -7.74 5.37 -15.43
N ILE A 22 -8.86 4.70 -15.66
CA ILE A 22 -9.13 3.93 -16.88
C ILE A 22 -10.38 4.54 -17.52
N PRO A 23 -10.29 5.10 -18.74
CA PRO A 23 -11.38 5.86 -19.35
C PRO A 23 -12.75 5.16 -19.31
N ASP A 24 -12.77 3.86 -19.61
CA ASP A 24 -13.99 3.07 -19.70
C ASP A 24 -14.40 2.39 -18.36
N ARG A 25 -13.68 2.68 -17.26
CA ARG A 25 -13.93 2.10 -15.92
C ARG A 25 -13.87 3.16 -14.82
N PRO A 26 -14.73 4.20 -14.86
CA PRO A 26 -14.68 5.33 -13.93
C PRO A 26 -14.95 4.95 -12.46
N GLU A 27 -15.61 3.82 -12.20
CA GLU A 27 -15.81 3.29 -10.86
C GLU A 27 -14.50 2.92 -10.15
N LEU A 28 -13.42 2.69 -10.92
CA LEU A 28 -12.09 2.40 -10.39
C LEU A 28 -11.32 3.65 -9.94
N ASN A 29 -11.84 4.85 -10.18
CA ASN A 29 -11.19 6.11 -9.77
C ASN A 29 -11.04 6.22 -8.24
N ASN A 30 -11.76 5.41 -7.47
CA ASN A 30 -11.58 5.35 -6.02
C ASN A 30 -10.33 4.58 -5.60
N TYR A 31 -9.58 3.97 -6.52
CA TYR A 31 -8.47 3.08 -6.24
C TYR A 31 -7.12 3.63 -6.73
N PRO A 32 -5.99 3.21 -6.14
CA PRO A 32 -4.66 3.69 -6.56
C PRO A 32 -4.14 2.98 -7.81
N PHE A 33 -3.33 3.67 -8.61
CA PHE A 33 -2.67 3.08 -9.79
C PHE A 33 -1.73 1.93 -9.41
N ASN A 34 -0.97 2.11 -8.33
CA ASN A 34 -0.17 1.10 -7.65
C ASN A 34 0.08 1.58 -6.21
N VAL A 35 0.54 0.71 -5.31
CA VAL A 35 0.95 1.09 -3.96
C VAL A 35 2.39 0.69 -3.75
N MET A 36 3.20 1.61 -3.22
CA MET A 36 4.61 1.35 -2.91
C MET A 36 4.83 1.35 -1.40
N PHE A 37 5.54 0.34 -0.92
CA PHE A 37 6.10 0.29 0.42
C PHE A 37 7.61 0.34 0.32
N SER A 38 8.27 1.05 1.22
CA SER A 38 9.73 1.10 1.27
C SER A 38 10.26 1.07 2.69
N GLN A 39 11.49 0.62 2.85
CA GLN A 39 12.22 0.71 4.09
C GLN A 39 13.70 0.92 3.83
N PHE A 40 14.32 1.76 4.66
CA PHE A 40 15.75 2.00 4.65
C PHE A 40 16.43 1.03 5.61
N GLY A 41 17.60 0.57 5.22
CA GLY A 41 18.41 -0.31 6.04
C GLY A 41 19.85 -0.35 5.58
N THR A 42 20.60 -1.29 6.12
CA THR A 42 21.99 -1.52 5.77
C THR A 42 22.14 -2.96 5.29
N LYS A 43 22.84 -3.14 4.16
CA LYS A 43 23.17 -4.45 3.61
C LYS A 43 24.64 -4.44 3.20
N ASP A 44 25.42 -5.40 3.69
CA ASP A 44 26.85 -5.52 3.40
C ASP A 44 27.64 -4.21 3.67
N GLY A 45 27.28 -3.51 4.75
CA GLY A 45 27.89 -2.24 5.15
C GLY A 45 27.46 -1.01 4.33
N LYS A 46 26.58 -1.18 3.34
CA LYS A 46 26.04 -0.08 2.52
C LYS A 46 24.60 0.26 2.90
N ASN A 47 24.27 1.54 2.81
CA ASN A 47 22.89 1.98 2.95
C ASN A 47 22.09 1.55 1.72
N VAL A 48 20.94 0.93 1.96
CA VAL A 48 20.04 0.46 0.92
C VAL A 48 18.61 0.89 1.22
N MET A 49 17.85 1.10 0.15
CA MET A 49 16.39 1.21 0.19
C MET A 49 15.80 -0.07 -0.41
N GLY A 50 15.05 -0.81 0.39
CA GLY A 50 14.15 -1.85 -0.10
C GLY A 50 12.84 -1.22 -0.54
N SER A 51 12.23 -1.71 -1.62
CA SER A 51 10.90 -1.30 -2.08
C SER A 51 10.08 -2.44 -2.67
N ALA A 52 8.79 -2.49 -2.32
CA ALA A 52 7.81 -3.41 -2.88
C ALA A 52 6.72 -2.61 -3.60
N ILE A 53 6.38 -3.02 -4.82
CA ILE A 53 5.34 -2.37 -5.63
C ILE A 53 4.18 -3.36 -5.78
N TYR A 54 3.00 -2.91 -5.38
CA TYR A 54 1.75 -3.65 -5.48
C TYR A 54 0.90 -3.08 -6.60
N VAL A 55 0.53 -3.93 -7.54
CA VAL A 55 -0.25 -3.56 -8.73
C VAL A 55 -1.68 -4.09 -8.62
N PRO A 56 -2.68 -3.37 -9.14
CA PRO A 56 -4.08 -3.77 -9.01
C PRO A 56 -4.35 -5.06 -9.80
N ASP A 57 -5.00 -6.03 -9.16
CA ASP A 57 -5.64 -7.14 -9.85
C ASP A 57 -7.06 -6.70 -10.24
N LEU A 58 -7.21 -6.17 -11.45
CA LEU A 58 -8.49 -5.63 -11.93
C LEU A 58 -9.62 -6.66 -11.95
N LYS A 59 -9.31 -7.96 -12.02
CA LYS A 59 -10.31 -9.04 -12.02
C LYS A 59 -10.85 -9.30 -10.63
N SER A 60 -10.12 -8.92 -9.59
CA SER A 60 -10.52 -9.04 -8.18
C SER A 60 -11.48 -7.93 -7.74
N TYR A 61 -11.70 -6.92 -8.59
CA TYR A 61 -12.62 -5.84 -8.27
C TYR A 61 -14.03 -6.39 -8.08
N THR A 62 -14.62 -6.09 -6.93
CA THR A 62 -16.01 -6.41 -6.63
C THR A 62 -16.70 -5.20 -6.02
N GLN A 63 -17.98 -5.05 -6.32
CA GLN A 63 -18.84 -4.08 -5.66
C GLN A 63 -20.14 -4.75 -5.23
N LEU A 64 -20.46 -4.65 -3.95
CA LEU A 64 -21.70 -5.13 -3.35
C LEU A 64 -22.38 -3.95 -2.65
N GLY A 65 -23.40 -3.38 -3.31
CA GLY A 65 -24.04 -2.14 -2.86
C GLY A 65 -23.04 -0.99 -2.79
N GLU A 66 -22.96 -0.36 -1.62
CA GLU A 66 -22.09 0.78 -1.33
C GLU A 66 -20.67 0.40 -0.94
N LYS A 67 -20.31 -0.89 -0.95
CA LYS A 67 -18.97 -1.35 -0.63
C LYS A 67 -18.30 -1.91 -1.87
N SER A 68 -17.11 -1.40 -2.16
CA SER A 68 -16.25 -1.91 -3.23
C SER A 68 -14.92 -2.37 -2.65
N SER A 69 -14.32 -3.39 -3.26
CA SER A 69 -13.00 -3.88 -2.88
C SER A 69 -12.16 -4.26 -4.09
N MET A 70 -10.83 -4.18 -3.96
CA MET A 70 -9.88 -4.66 -4.97
C MET A 70 -8.60 -5.15 -4.31
N LYS A 71 -8.09 -6.28 -4.79
CA LYS A 71 -6.79 -6.80 -4.40
C LYS A 71 -5.66 -6.17 -5.21
N TYR A 72 -4.51 -6.07 -4.58
CA TYR A 72 -3.26 -5.71 -5.22
C TYR A 72 -2.24 -6.78 -4.94
N VAL A 73 -1.49 -7.20 -5.96
CA VAL A 73 -0.50 -8.26 -5.86
C VAL A 73 0.91 -7.68 -5.93
N ASN A 74 1.83 -8.25 -5.16
CA ASN A 74 3.23 -7.85 -5.23
C ASN A 74 3.81 -8.16 -6.62
N SER A 75 4.28 -7.12 -7.32
CA SER A 75 4.85 -7.23 -8.67
C SER A 75 6.14 -8.06 -8.73
N TYR A 76 6.84 -8.25 -7.60
CA TYR A 76 8.01 -9.11 -7.48
C TYR A 76 7.65 -10.59 -7.16
N GLY A 77 6.35 -10.91 -7.10
CA GLY A 77 5.79 -12.22 -6.80
C GLY A 77 5.80 -12.57 -5.32
N GLY A 78 5.66 -13.86 -5.01
CA GLY A 78 5.49 -14.36 -3.65
C GLY A 78 4.03 -14.32 -3.19
N ASN A 79 3.80 -14.61 -1.92
CA ASN A 79 2.46 -14.68 -1.34
C ASN A 79 2.14 -13.43 -0.51
N SER A 80 2.27 -12.26 -1.15
CA SER A 80 1.99 -10.96 -0.52
C SER A 80 0.98 -10.19 -1.34
N TRP A 81 -0.03 -9.63 -0.68
CA TRP A 81 -1.10 -8.89 -1.33
C TRP A 81 -1.68 -7.81 -0.40
N LEU A 82 -2.35 -6.83 -1.01
CA LEU A 82 -3.15 -5.83 -0.32
C LEU A 82 -4.61 -6.07 -0.64
N LEU A 83 -5.50 -5.77 0.30
CA LEU A 83 -6.92 -5.57 0.02
C LEU A 83 -7.24 -4.12 0.35
N ILE A 84 -7.74 -3.38 -0.64
CA ILE A 84 -8.24 -2.03 -0.46
C ILE A 84 -9.74 -2.07 -0.62
N GLU A 85 -10.44 -1.54 0.37
CA GLU A 85 -11.89 -1.40 0.39
C GLU A 85 -12.25 0.08 0.40
N TYR A 86 -13.35 0.40 -0.28
CA TYR A 86 -13.92 1.74 -0.30
C TYR A 86 -15.42 1.66 -0.10
N ASP A 87 -15.89 2.36 0.92
CA ASP A 87 -17.31 2.56 1.20
C ASP A 87 -17.76 3.87 0.52
N LEU A 88 -18.63 3.74 -0.48
CA LEU A 88 -19.13 4.85 -1.30
C LEU A 88 -20.05 5.78 -0.49
N SER A 89 -20.76 5.25 0.51
CA SER A 89 -21.71 6.02 1.33
C SER A 89 -21.01 6.96 2.31
N THR A 90 -19.93 6.47 2.92
CA THR A 90 -19.14 7.21 3.92
C THR A 90 -17.88 7.83 3.34
N LYS A 91 -17.56 7.52 2.09
CA LYS A 91 -16.32 7.90 1.40
C LYS A 91 -15.08 7.49 2.21
N TYR A 92 -15.08 6.27 2.71
CA TYR A 92 -14.11 5.80 3.70
C TYR A 92 -13.26 4.65 3.14
N TYR A 93 -11.94 4.76 3.31
CA TYR A 93 -10.99 3.73 2.90
C TYR A 93 -10.64 2.80 4.05
N THR A 94 -10.49 1.53 3.73
CA THR A 94 -9.80 0.54 4.56
C THR A 94 -8.75 -0.17 3.71
N GLY A 95 -7.57 -0.37 4.26
CA GLY A 95 -6.48 -1.10 3.61
C GLY A 95 -5.91 -2.14 4.55
N GLN A 96 -5.77 -3.37 4.06
CA GLN A 96 -5.05 -4.45 4.73
C GLN A 96 -3.82 -4.82 3.91
N LYS A 97 -2.69 -5.04 4.58
CA LYS A 97 -1.48 -5.63 3.99
C LYS A 97 -1.32 -7.05 4.53
N THR A 98 -1.08 -8.00 3.64
CA THR A 98 -0.82 -9.40 3.95
C THR A 98 0.52 -9.83 3.34
N VAL A 99 1.35 -10.52 4.12
CA VAL A 99 2.64 -11.07 3.68
C VAL A 99 2.72 -12.52 4.15
N ASN A 100 2.96 -13.44 3.22
CA ASN A 100 2.98 -14.89 3.45
C ASN A 100 1.73 -15.39 4.19
N GLU A 101 0.54 -15.03 3.68
CA GLU A 101 -0.77 -15.34 4.27
C GLU A 101 -1.07 -14.72 5.64
N GLU A 102 -0.12 -13.99 6.24
CA GLU A 102 -0.32 -13.32 7.52
C GLU A 102 -0.67 -11.84 7.33
N SER A 103 -1.70 -11.38 8.04
CA SER A 103 -2.03 -9.95 8.08
C SER A 103 -0.96 -9.21 8.87
N VAL A 104 -0.27 -8.27 8.23
CA VAL A 104 0.86 -7.52 8.84
C VAL A 104 0.46 -6.13 9.30
N GLY A 105 -0.72 -5.65 8.88
CA GLY A 105 -1.22 -4.35 9.30
C GLY A 105 -2.45 -3.89 8.54
N VAL A 106 -3.14 -2.94 9.15
CA VAL A 106 -4.30 -2.26 8.61
C VAL A 106 -4.19 -0.75 8.77
N ALA A 107 -4.77 0.00 7.85
CA ALA A 107 -4.98 1.43 7.97
C ALA A 107 -6.36 1.80 7.43
N SER A 108 -6.94 2.88 7.94
CA SER A 108 -8.24 3.33 7.48
C SER A 108 -8.41 4.84 7.61
N GLY A 109 -9.25 5.44 6.77
CA GLY A 109 -9.52 6.87 6.82
C GLY A 109 -10.30 7.40 5.61
N PRO A 110 -10.99 8.55 5.74
CA PRO A 110 -11.81 9.10 4.67
C PRO A 110 -11.02 9.90 3.63
N GLN A 111 -9.82 10.37 4.00
CA GLN A 111 -9.00 11.23 3.14
C GLN A 111 -7.92 10.41 2.46
N TRP A 112 -7.83 10.53 1.13
CA TRP A 112 -6.85 9.83 0.29
C TRP A 112 -5.42 9.94 0.83
N ASN A 113 -4.94 11.17 1.01
CA ASN A 113 -3.57 11.43 1.42
C ASN A 113 -3.27 10.83 2.80
N MET A 114 -4.15 11.07 3.77
CA MET A 114 -3.98 10.55 5.12
C MET A 114 -4.04 9.02 5.16
N PHE A 115 -5.00 8.41 4.47
CA PHE A 115 -5.12 6.96 4.36
C PHE A 115 -3.82 6.36 3.80
N PHE A 116 -3.35 6.84 2.65
CA PHE A 116 -2.16 6.26 2.02
C PHE A 116 -0.87 6.56 2.76
N VAL A 117 -0.74 7.73 3.41
CA VAL A 117 0.40 8.01 4.29
C VAL A 117 0.49 6.98 5.41
N HIS A 118 -0.62 6.68 6.10
CA HIS A 118 -0.63 5.68 7.17
C HIS A 118 -0.49 4.26 6.65
N PHE A 119 -1.15 3.95 5.53
CA PHE A 119 -1.12 2.62 4.95
C PHE A 119 0.29 2.27 4.46
N THR A 120 0.95 3.17 3.72
CA THR A 120 2.31 2.92 3.20
C THR A 120 3.39 2.99 4.28
N ALA A 121 3.13 3.69 5.39
CA ALA A 121 4.01 3.70 6.56
C ALA A 121 4.13 2.35 7.28
N LEU A 122 3.29 1.37 6.96
CA LEU A 122 3.51 -0.02 7.36
C LEU A 122 4.86 -0.56 6.86
N GLY A 123 5.46 0.09 5.84
CA GLY A 123 6.80 -0.22 5.36
C GLY A 123 6.91 -1.61 4.75
N LEU A 124 8.12 -2.14 4.67
CA LEU A 124 8.37 -3.53 4.27
C LEU A 124 8.26 -4.46 5.48
N THR A 125 7.91 -5.72 5.21
CA THR A 125 7.84 -6.76 6.24
C THR A 125 8.71 -7.95 5.86
N ASN A 126 9.28 -8.63 6.85
CA ASN A 126 10.11 -9.82 6.60
C ASN A 126 9.34 -10.87 5.78
N GLY A 127 10.01 -11.46 4.80
CA GLY A 127 9.41 -12.44 3.89
C GLY A 127 8.72 -11.83 2.66
N GLU A 128 8.56 -10.51 2.60
CA GLU A 128 8.05 -9.80 1.43
C GLU A 128 9.12 -9.70 0.34
N ARG A 129 8.76 -10.03 -0.90
CA ARG A 129 9.65 -9.81 -2.05
C ARG A 129 9.73 -8.33 -2.36
N CYS A 130 10.95 -7.83 -2.51
CA CYS A 130 11.22 -6.42 -2.78
C CYS A 130 12.46 -6.26 -3.67
N ASN A 131 12.57 -5.10 -4.30
CA ASN A 131 13.78 -4.65 -4.96
C ASN A 131 14.65 -3.84 -3.99
N PHE A 132 15.96 -4.06 -4.05
CA PHE A 132 16.93 -3.28 -3.28
C PHE A 132 17.67 -2.30 -4.19
N LYS A 133 17.84 -1.07 -3.73
CA LYS A 133 18.66 -0.06 -4.38
C LYS A 133 19.68 0.48 -3.38
N GLU A 134 20.96 0.46 -3.74
CA GLU A 134 22.01 1.17 -3.00
C GLU A 134 21.75 2.69 -3.10
N LEU A 135 21.96 3.39 -1.98
CA LEU A 135 21.74 4.85 -1.87
C LEU A 135 23.02 5.64 -2.08
#